data_AF-A0A2A5WQZ1-F1
#
_entry.id   AF-A0A2A5WQZ1-F1
#
_cell.length_a   1.000
_cell.length_b   1.000
_cell.length_c   1.000
_cell.angle_alpha   90.00
_cell.angle_beta   90.00
_cell.angle_gamma   90.00
#
_symmetry.space_group_name_H-M   'P 1'
#
loop_
_entity.id
_entity.type
_entity.pdbx_description
1 polymer ?
#
loop_
_entity_poly.entity_id
_entity_poly.type
_entity_poly.pdbx_seq_one_letter_code
_entity_poly.pdbx_strand_id
1 'polypeptide(L)' 'MVCTLNEDDVCVGCYRTLDEIGGWGDADSESRLAILDRADDRYRNARLDTSVGDSD' A
#
# COMPACT_ATOMS: atom_id res chain seq x y z
N MET A 1 -6.75 -4.83 -13.32
CA MET A 1 -6.64 -3.66 -12.42
C MET A 1 -5.27 -3.05 -12.67
N VAL A 2 -5.21 -1.81 -13.15
CA VAL A 2 -3.96 -1.08 -13.36
C VAL A 2 -3.59 -0.39 -12.05
N CYS A 3 -2.38 -0.59 -11.55
CA CYS A 3 -1.86 0.16 -10.42
C CYS A 3 -1.25 1.47 -10.93
N THR A 4 -1.57 2.60 -10.28
CA THR A 4 -0.95 3.90 -10.56
C THR A 4 0.05 4.18 -9.46
N LEU A 5 1.33 4.31 -9.82
CA LEU A 5 2.42 4.61 -8.90
C LEU A 5 2.67 6.13 -8.84
N ASN A 6 3.08 6.63 -7.68
CA ASN A 6 3.60 7.98 -7.52
C ASN A 6 5.10 8.04 -7.84
N GLU A 7 5.73 9.18 -7.55
CA GLU A 7 7.15 9.44 -7.78
C GLU A 7 8.08 8.57 -6.92
N ASP A 8 7.58 8.03 -5.80
CA ASP A 8 8.29 7.13 -4.89
C ASP A 8 8.04 5.64 -5.18
N ASP A 9 7.50 5.32 -6.37
CA ASP A 9 7.10 3.96 -6.77
C ASP A 9 6.07 3.33 -5.81
N VAL A 10 5.29 4.14 -5.10
CA VAL A 10 4.19 3.70 -4.23
C VAL A 10 2.87 3.80 -4.98
N CYS A 11 2.09 2.73 -4.98
CA CYS A 11 0.76 2.73 -5.57
C CYS A 11 -0.18 3.64 -4.77
N VAL A 12 -0.72 4.69 -5.38
CA VAL A 12 -1.63 5.64 -4.71
C VAL A 12 -3.00 5.05 -4.33
N GLY A 13 -3.32 3.85 -4.84
CA GLY A 13 -4.55 3.14 -4.51
C GLY A 13 -4.40 2.09 -3.42
N CYS A 14 -3.29 1.33 -3.43
CA CYS A 14 -3.08 0.21 -2.49
C CYS A 14 -1.87 0.40 -1.57
N TYR A 15 -1.14 1.50 -1.69
CA TYR A 15 -0.03 1.92 -0.82
C TYR A 15 1.13 0.90 -0.70
N ARG A 16 1.17 -0.07 -1.60
CA ARG A 16 2.31 -0.97 -1.80
C ARG A 16 3.31 -0.37 -2.78
N THR A 17 4.59 -0.64 -2.56
CA THR A 17 5.65 -0.24 -3.50
C THR A 17 5.66 -1.13 -4.75
N LEU A 18 6.32 -0.66 -5.82
CA LEU A 18 6.53 -1.45 -7.03
C LEU A 18 7.24 -2.78 -6.74
N ASP A 19 8.27 -2.77 -5.88
CA ASP A 19 8.95 -4.00 -5.42
C ASP A 19 7.99 -4.96 -4.71
N GLU A 20 7.14 -4.45 -3.82
CA GLU A 20 6.17 -5.27 -3.09
C GLU A 20 5.11 -5.87 -4.04
N ILE A 21 4.73 -5.14 -5.08
CA ILE A 21 3.78 -5.60 -6.11
C ILE A 21 4.45 -6.66 -7.00
N GLY A 22 5.67 -6.41 -7.46
CA GLY A 22 6.44 -7.30 -8.33
C GLY A 22 6.85 -8.60 -7.63
N GLY A 23 7.26 -8.52 -6.37
CA GLY A 23 7.66 -9.67 -5.55
C GLY A 23 6.50 -10.43 -4.89
N TRP A 24 5.25 -10.00 -5.06
CA TRP A 24 4.10 -10.61 -4.38
C TRP A 24 3.91 -12.10 -4.72
N GLY A 25 4.18 -12.47 -5.97
CA GLY A 25 4.06 -13.85 -6.46
C GLY A 25 4.98 -14.79 -5.68
N ASP A 26 6.22 -14.37 -5.46
CA ASP A 26 7.27 -15.14 -4.80
C ASP A 26 7.30 -14.96 -3.26
N ALA A 27 6.56 -13.99 -2.72
CA ALA A 27 6.51 -13.75 -1.29
C ALA A 27 5.77 -14.87 -0.53
N ASP A 28 6.40 -15.40 0.52
CA ASP A 28 5.77 -16.31 1.49
C ASP A 28 4.69 -15.62 2.33
N SER A 29 3.89 -16.40 3.05
CA SER A 29 2.79 -15.91 3.87
C SER A 29 3.21 -14.82 4.87
N GLU A 30 4.34 -14.99 5.56
CA GLU A 30 4.84 -13.99 6.52
C GLU A 30 5.24 -12.68 5.82
N SER A 31 5.94 -12.79 4.69
CA SER A 31 6.33 -11.64 3.86
C SER A 31 5.11 -10.89 3.33
N ARG A 32 4.08 -11.62 2.88
CA ARG A 32 2.81 -11.03 2.42
C ARG A 32 2.11 -10.27 3.54
N LEU A 33 2.05 -10.83 4.75
CA LEU A 33 1.47 -10.15 5.90
C LEU A 33 2.24 -8.87 6.24
N ALA A 34 3.58 -8.92 6.25
CA ALA A 34 4.40 -7.75 6.50
C ALA A 34 4.24 -6.65 5.43
N ILE A 35 4.08 -7.02 4.16
CA ILE A 35 3.81 -6.08 3.07
C ILE A 35 2.46 -5.38 3.28
N LEU A 36 1.42 -6.15 3.64
CA LEU A 36 0.09 -5.59 3.89
C LEU A 36 0.08 -4.65 5.10
N ASP A 37 0.76 -5.03 6.18
CA ASP A 37 0.89 -4.22 7.41
C ASP A 37 1.55 -2.87 7.12
N ARG A 38 2.69 -2.86 6.40
CA ARG A 38 3.36 -1.62 5.99
C ARG A 38 2.51 -0.77 5.05
N ALA A 39 1.79 -1.40 4.12
CA ALA A 39 0.91 -0.68 3.21
C ALA A 39 -0.26 -0.01 3.96
N ASP A 40 -0.82 -0.68 4.96
CA ASP A 40 -1.85 -0.15 5.84
C ASP A 40 -1.33 1.02 6.71
N ASP A 41 -0.11 0.91 7.24
CA ASP A 41 0.54 2.01 7.95
C ASP A 41 0.75 3.24 7.05
N ARG A 42 1.23 3.05 5.82
CA ARG A 42 1.36 4.14 4.83
C ARG A 42 0.01 4.76 4.50
N TYR A 43 -1.02 3.93 4.32
CA TYR A 43 -2.38 4.38 4.07
C TYR A 43 -2.92 5.22 5.23
N ARG A 44 -2.77 4.76 6.47
CA ARG A 44 -3.18 5.51 7.66
C ARG A 44 -2.42 6.82 7.77
N ASN A 45 -1.11 6.81 7.57
CA ASN A 45 -0.30 8.02 7.62
C ASN A 45 -0.72 9.03 6.54
N ALA A 46 -1.04 8.55 5.33
CA ALA A 46 -1.57 9.40 4.26
C ALA A 46 -3.00 9.90 4.54
N ARG A 47 -3.83 9.12 5.24
CA ARG A 47 -5.19 9.51 5.63
C ARG A 47 -5.22 10.52 6.78
N LEU A 48 -4.28 10.45 7.72
CA LEU A 48 -4.19 11.38 8.84
C LEU A 48 -3.96 12.84 8.40
N ASP A 49 -3.49 13.05 7.17
CA ASP A 49 -3.35 14.38 6.55
C ASP A 49 -4.69 14.94 6.01
N THR A 50 -5.71 14.09 5.82
CA THR A 50 -7.06 14.52 5.41
C THR A 50 -8.05 14.28 6.53
N SER A 51 -8.26 15.30 7.35
CA SER A 51 -9.28 15.35 8.39
C SER A 51 -10.72 15.46 7.83
N VAL A 52 -11.16 14.56 6.93
CA VAL A 52 -12.56 14.47 6.48
C VAL A 52 -12.94 13.03 6.03
N GLY A 53 -13.81 12.38 6.82
CA GLY A 53 -14.89 11.50 6.32
C GLY A 53 -14.59 10.01 6.11
N ASP A 54 -14.67 9.21 7.17
CA ASP A 54 -15.03 7.78 7.06
C ASP A 54 -16.52 7.65 7.43
N SER A 55 -17.35 7.40 6.42
CA SER A 55 -18.74 6.99 6.55
C SER A 55 -19.08 6.13 5.33
N ASP A 56 -19.01 4.82 5.51
CA ASP A 56 -20.05 3.84 5.09
C ASP A 56 -19.78 2.50 5.78
#